data_AF-Q9ZG46-F1
#
_entry.id   AF-Q9ZG46-F1
#
_cell.length_a   1.000
_cell.length_b   1.000
_cell.length_c   1.000
_cell.angle_alpha   90.00
_cell.angle_beta   90.00
_cell.angle_gamma   90.00
#
_symmetry.space_group_name_H-M   'P 1'
#
loop_
_entity.id
_entity.type
_entity.pdbx_description
1 polymer ?
#
loop_
_entity_poly.entity_id
_entity_poly.type
_entity_poly.pdbx_seq_one_letter_code
_entity_poly.pdbx_strand_id
1 'polypeptide(L)' 'NSDQLQIGDWAIAIGNPFGLQATVTVGVVSAKGRNQLHIVDFEDFIQTDAAINPGN' A
#
# COMPACT_ATOMS: atom_id res chain seq x y z
N ASN A 1 -9.15 12.62 -0.59
CA ASN A 1 -10.35 11.80 -0.81
C ASN A 1 -9.90 10.52 -1.50
N SER A 2 -9.90 9.38 -0.80
CA SER A 2 -9.44 8.09 -1.36
C SER A 2 -10.41 7.54 -2.42
N ASP A 3 -11.66 8.01 -2.42
CA ASP A 3 -12.70 7.59 -3.36
C ASP A 3 -12.37 7.90 -4.83
N GLN A 4 -11.56 8.94 -5.05
CA GLN A 4 -11.15 9.41 -6.38
C GLN A 4 -9.97 8.63 -6.96
N LEU A 5 -9.27 7.82 -6.15
CA LEU A 5 -8.14 7.02 -6.58
C LEU A 5 -8.56 6.02 -7.66
N GLN A 6 -7.79 5.85 -8.72
CA GLN A 6 -8.06 4.90 -9.79
C GLN A 6 -7.04 3.76 -9.79
N ILE A 7 -7.48 2.58 -10.23
CA ILE A 7 -6.55 1.48 -10.53
C ILE A 7 -5.65 1.95 -11.68
N GLY A 8 -4.33 1.82 -11.51
CA GLY A 8 -3.32 2.35 -12.41
C GLY A 8 -2.70 3.69 -11.98
N ASP A 9 -3.25 4.37 -10.98
CA ASP A 9 -2.63 5.57 -10.42
C ASP A 9 -1.28 5.23 -9.79
N TRP A 10 -0.30 6.13 -9.90
CA TRP A 10 0.99 5.98 -9.26
C TRP A 10 0.86 5.87 -7.74
N ALA A 11 1.56 4.90 -7.16
CA ALA A 11 1.70 4.71 -5.74
C ALA A 11 3.17 4.83 -5.34
N ILE A 12 3.46 5.63 -4.31
CA ILE A 12 4.78 5.76 -3.71
C ILE A 12 4.68 5.25 -2.28
N ALA A 13 5.46 4.23 -1.93
CA ALA A 13 5.58 3.75 -0.56
C ALA A 13 6.92 4.22 0.03
N ILE A 14 6.84 4.80 1.23
CA ILE A 14 7.99 5.36 1.95
C ILE A 14 7.95 4.77 3.36
N GLY A 15 9.06 4.20 3.81
CA GLY A 15 9.16 3.66 5.16
C GLY A 15 10.57 3.22 5.52
N ASN A 16 10.74 2.49 6.62
CA ASN A 16 12.07 2.09 7.12
C ASN A 16 12.17 0.56 7.24
N PRO A 17 12.28 -0.16 6.12
CA PRO A 17 12.30 -1.61 6.13
C PRO A 17 13.50 -2.09 6.94
N PHE A 18 13.23 -2.95 7.93
CA PHE A 18 14.23 -3.53 8.84
C PHE A 18 15.03 -2.52 9.71
N GLY A 19 14.57 -1.27 9.83
CA GLY A 19 15.14 -0.27 10.73
C GLY A 19 16.49 0.33 10.30
N LEU A 20 16.96 0.02 9.09
CA LEU A 20 18.34 0.31 8.66
C LEU A 20 18.48 1.49 7.69
N GLN A 21 17.41 2.03 7.10
CA GLN A 21 17.41 3.26 6.29
C GLN A 21 16.01 3.53 5.72
N ALA A 22 15.64 4.81 5.58
CA ALA A 22 14.42 5.19 4.86
C ALA A 22 14.52 4.73 3.39
N THR A 23 13.54 3.94 2.94
CA THR A 23 13.46 3.40 1.58
C THR A 23 12.23 3.96 0.89
N VAL A 24 12.37 4.23 -0.41
CA VAL A 24 11.28 4.64 -1.30
C VAL A 24 11.09 3.58 -2.37
N THR A 25 9.86 3.13 -2.57
CA THR A 25 9.48 2.24 -3.67
C THR A 25 8.30 2.83 -4.43
N VAL A 26 8.23 2.53 -5.73
CA VAL A 26 7.20 3.05 -6.64
C VAL A 26 6.52 1.89 -7.32
N GLY A 27 5.21 2.00 -7.46
CA GLY A 27 4.35 1.08 -8.18
C GLY A 27 3.07 1.79 -8.60
N VAL A 28 2.01 1.03 -8.78
CA VAL A 28 0.67 1.51 -9.10
C VAL A 28 -0.38 0.91 -8.17
N VAL A 29 -1.50 1.61 -8.04
CA VAL A 29 -2.71 1.06 -7.44
C VAL A 29 -3.18 -0.11 -8.30
N SER A 30 -3.13 -1.32 -7.76
CA SER A 30 -3.50 -2.56 -8.46
C SER A 30 -4.91 -3.05 -8.10
N ALA A 31 -5.44 -2.66 -6.94
CA ALA A 31 -6.83 -2.90 -6.55
C ALA A 31 -7.28 -1.93 -5.44
N LYS A 32 -8.60 -1.82 -5.23
CA LYS A 32 -9.25 -1.09 -4.13
C LYS A 32 -10.33 -1.99 -3.51
N GLY A 33 -10.81 -1.70 -2.31
CA GLY A 33 -11.89 -2.49 -1.69
C GLY A 33 -11.47 -3.91 -1.32
N ARG A 34 -10.18 -4.14 -1.04
CA ARG A 34 -9.69 -5.44 -0.59
C ARG A 34 -10.15 -5.67 0.84
N ASN A 35 -11.03 -6.65 1.02
CA ASN A 35 -11.68 -7.00 2.28
C ASN A 35 -11.50 -8.51 2.55
N GLN A 36 -11.95 -8.97 3.72
CA GLN A 36 -11.92 -10.37 4.18
C GLN A 36 -10.50 -10.93 4.41
N LEU A 37 -9.53 -10.07 4.72
CA LEU A 37 -8.18 -10.45 5.10
C LEU A 37 -8.07 -10.84 6.58
N HIS A 38 -9.06 -10.46 7.39
CA HIS A 38 -9.13 -10.71 8.84
C HIS A 38 -7.90 -10.17 9.59
N ILE A 39 -7.38 -9.02 9.17
CA ILE A 39 -6.21 -8.37 9.78
C ILE A 39 -6.66 -7.37 10.87
N VAL A 40 -7.79 -6.70 10.66
CA VAL A 40 -8.39 -5.69 11.56
C VAL A 40 -9.92 -5.75 11.46
N ASP A 41 -10.63 -5.08 12.38
CA ASP A 41 -12.11 -5.11 12.46
C ASP A 41 -12.82 -4.47 11.26
N PHE A 42 -12.22 -3.45 10.66
CA PHE A 42 -12.76 -2.75 9.49
C PHE A 42 -11.74 -2.75 8.35
N GLU A 43 -12.15 -3.31 7.22
CA GLU A 43 -11.27 -3.50 6.07
C GLU A 43 -11.83 -2.77 4.85
N ASP A 44 -10.95 -1.97 4.23
CA ASP A 44 -11.12 -1.37 2.90
C ASP A 44 -9.72 -1.03 2.36
N PHE A 45 -8.96 -2.07 2.02
CA PHE A 45 -7.55 -1.91 1.68
C PHE A 45 -7.35 -1.53 0.21
N ILE A 46 -6.34 -0.68 -0.03
CA ILE A 46 -5.75 -0.44 -1.35
C ILE A 46 -4.61 -1.43 -1.54
N GLN A 47 -4.54 -2.03 -2.72
CA GLN A 47 -3.42 -2.86 -3.13
C GLN A 47 -2.49 -2.10 -4.06
N THR A 48 -1.18 -2.29 -3.90
CA THR A 48 -0.14 -1.77 -4.79
C THR A 48 0.86 -2.87 -5.14
N ASP A 49 1.54 -2.74 -6.27
CA ASP A 49 2.71 -3.55 -6.63
C ASP A 49 4.04 -2.90 -6.20
N ALA A 50 4.00 -1.71 -5.59
CA ALA A 50 5.17 -1.12 -4.93
C ALA A 50 5.69 -2.07 -3.86
N ALA A 51 7.01 -2.29 -3.83
CA ALA A 51 7.61 -3.23 -2.87
C ALA A 51 7.46 -2.72 -1.44
N ILE A 52 6.78 -3.49 -0.58
CA ILE A 52 6.57 -3.21 0.84
C ILE A 52 7.10 -4.38 1.66
N ASN A 53 7.91 -4.09 2.68
CA ASN A 53 8.49 -5.07 3.59
C ASN A 53 8.24 -4.66 5.05
N PRO A 54 8.31 -5.59 6.03
CA PRO A 54 8.14 -5.24 7.43
C PRO A 54 9.02 -4.06 7.87
N GLY A 55 8.40 -3.06 8.49
CA GLY A 55 9.04 -1.80 8.88
C GLY A 55 8.81 -0.63 7.91
N ASN A 56 8.22 -0.89 6.73
CA ASN A 56 7.56 0.17 5.97
C ASN A 56 6.28 0.64 6.65
#